data_AF-A0AA39TZJ9-F1
#
_entry.id   AF-A0AA39TZJ9-F1
#
_cell.length_a   1.000
_cell.length_b   1.000
_cell.length_c   1.000
_cell.angle_alpha   90.00
_cell.angle_beta   90.00
_cell.angle_gamma   90.00
#
_symmetry.space_group_name_H-M   'P 1'
#
loop_
_entity.id
_entity.type
_entity.pdbx_description
1 polymer ?
#
loop_
_entity_poly.entity_id
_entity_poly.type
_entity_poly.pdbx_seq_one_letter_code
_entity_poly.pdbx_strand_id
1 'polypeptide(L)'
;MPMKTLASMMLDHIACTNEEFMALIGRQPRAYADRLFMAFMATVTMDTPEGDDSEICNEITKISEFIDVVDKHEVTILNTAGVGQELAEAHEYRDCMEEVQKWLEDILCGIMEGIDVLVQTHNSRRLLYQHVVHSQEDEIYFGQIAT
;
A
#
# COMPACT_ATOMS: atom_id res chain seq x y z
N MET A 1 -9.16 34.00 12.68
CA MET A 1 -8.68 32.66 12.28
C MET A 1 -8.10 32.78 10.89
N PRO A 2 -6.84 32.39 10.63
CA PRO A 2 -6.33 32.36 9.26
C PRO A 2 -7.13 31.32 8.47
N MET A 3 -7.47 31.66 7.22
CA MET A 3 -8.21 30.79 6.31
C MET A 3 -7.23 29.78 5.71
N LYS A 4 -7.51 28.47 5.81
CA LYS A 4 -6.67 27.43 5.18
C LYS A 4 -6.66 27.64 3.66
N THR A 5 -5.52 27.38 3.03
CA THR A 5 -5.41 27.35 1.57
C THR A 5 -6.13 26.12 1.03
N LEU A 6 -6.57 26.17 -0.23
CA LEU A 6 -7.18 25.00 -0.88
C LEU A 6 -6.21 23.81 -0.90
N ALA A 7 -4.92 24.04 -1.17
CA ALA A 7 -3.89 23.00 -1.13
C ALA A 7 -3.78 22.34 0.27
N SER A 8 -3.76 23.13 1.34
CA SER A 8 -3.75 22.60 2.71
C SER A 8 -5.00 21.79 3.03
N MET A 9 -6.18 22.20 2.54
CA MET A 9 -7.40 21.41 2.71
C MET A 9 -7.35 20.07 1.95
N MET A 10 -6.79 20.05 0.74
CA MET A 10 -6.63 18.81 -0.04
C MET A 10 -5.63 17.86 0.63
N LEU A 11 -4.54 18.40 1.18
CA LEU A 11 -3.58 17.61 1.95
C LEU A 11 -4.22 17.03 3.22
N ASP A 12 -5.07 17.78 3.93
CA ASP A 12 -5.82 17.25 5.08
C ASP A 12 -6.68 16.03 4.66
N HIS A 13 -7.30 16.08 3.48
CA HIS A 13 -8.08 14.95 2.94
C HIS A 13 -7.18 13.74 2.65
N ILE A 14 -6.04 13.96 1.99
CA ILE A 14 -5.05 12.91 1.71
C ILE A 14 -4.56 12.27 3.02
N ALA A 15 -4.27 13.08 4.04
CA ALA A 15 -3.84 12.58 5.34
C ALA A 15 -4.91 11.70 6.00
N CYS A 16 -6.19 12.08 5.93
CA CYS A 16 -7.30 11.23 6.39
C CYS A 16 -7.37 9.91 5.61
N THR A 17 -7.24 9.96 4.28
CA THR A 17 -7.21 8.77 3.42
C THR A 17 -6.04 7.86 3.78
N ASN A 18 -4.86 8.43 4.06
CA ASN A 18 -3.71 7.68 4.53
C ASN A 18 -3.97 7.02 5.88
N GLU A 19 -4.61 7.70 6.82
CA GLU A 19 -4.96 7.10 8.12
C GLU A 19 -5.94 5.92 7.98
N GLU A 20 -6.90 6.01 7.06
CA GLU A 20 -7.81 4.90 6.72
C GLU A 20 -7.06 3.72 6.09
N PHE A 21 -6.15 3.99 5.15
CA PHE A 21 -5.26 2.97 4.57
C PHE A 21 -4.37 2.31 5.64
N MET A 22 -3.75 3.10 6.51
CA MET A 22 -2.91 2.61 7.60
C MET A 22 -3.70 1.76 8.59
N ALA A 23 -4.97 2.09 8.84
CA ALA A 23 -5.87 1.27 9.63
C ALA A 23 -6.21 -0.06 8.92
N LEU A 24 -6.48 -0.05 7.60
CA LEU A 24 -6.72 -1.25 6.80
C LEU A 24 -5.56 -2.25 6.93
N ILE A 25 -4.33 -1.78 6.76
CA ILE A 25 -3.14 -2.64 6.80
C ILE A 25 -2.64 -2.92 8.23
N GLY A 26 -3.31 -2.39 9.25
CA GLY A 26 -2.92 -2.52 10.66
C GLY A 26 -1.55 -1.90 10.97
N ARG A 27 -1.16 -0.85 10.22
CA ARG A 27 0.13 -0.16 10.30
C ARG A 27 1.36 -1.05 10.16
N GLN A 28 1.20 -2.25 9.59
CA GLN A 28 2.29 -3.19 9.38
C GLN A 28 2.24 -3.71 7.94
N PRO A 29 2.67 -2.90 6.95
CA PRO A 29 2.58 -3.23 5.52
C PRO A 29 3.08 -4.65 5.20
N ARG A 30 4.26 -4.99 5.73
CA ARG A 30 4.90 -6.29 5.49
C ARG A 30 4.12 -7.44 6.08
N ALA A 31 3.64 -7.29 7.32
CA ALA A 31 2.84 -8.33 7.98
C ALA A 31 1.46 -8.46 7.31
N TYR A 32 0.92 -7.38 6.77
CA TYR A 32 -0.31 -7.41 5.99
C TYR A 32 -0.15 -8.22 4.69
N ALA A 33 0.89 -7.97 3.89
CA ALA A 33 1.19 -8.77 2.70
C ALA A 33 1.47 -10.25 3.04
N ASP A 34 2.23 -10.51 4.11
CA ASP A 34 2.52 -11.87 4.57
C ASP A 34 1.25 -12.63 5.01
N ARG A 35 0.33 -11.96 5.71
CA ARG A 35 -0.97 -12.54 6.08
C ARG A 35 -1.80 -12.91 4.86
N LEU A 36 -1.85 -12.07 3.84
CA LEU A 36 -2.58 -12.34 2.60
C LEU A 36 -1.96 -13.50 1.82
N PHE A 37 -0.62 -13.56 1.75
CA PHE A 37 0.08 -14.72 1.20
C PHE A 37 -0.30 -16.01 1.93
N MET A 38 -0.27 -16.00 3.27
CA MET A 38 -0.60 -17.18 4.07
C MET A 38 -2.08 -17.56 3.97
N ALA A 39 -2.98 -16.57 3.89
CA ALA A 39 -4.41 -16.78 3.67
C ALA A 39 -4.64 -17.48 2.32
N PHE A 40 -4.02 -16.99 1.25
CA PHE A 40 -4.04 -17.65 -0.05
C PHE A 40 -3.51 -19.08 0.03
N MET A 41 -2.34 -19.31 0.61
CA MET A 41 -1.77 -20.65 0.73
C MET A 41 -2.66 -21.62 1.51
N ALA A 42 -3.47 -21.13 2.46
CA ALA A 42 -4.43 -21.95 3.20
C ALA A 42 -5.63 -22.41 2.34
N THR A 43 -5.91 -21.73 1.22
CA THR A 43 -6.95 -22.13 0.26
C THR A 43 -6.48 -23.21 -0.71
N VAL A 44 -5.16 -23.36 -0.87
CA VAL A 44 -4.58 -24.39 -1.74
C VAL A 44 -4.73 -25.75 -1.08
N THR A 45 -5.56 -26.61 -1.68
CA THR A 45 -5.84 -27.96 -1.18
C THR A 45 -5.73 -28.99 -2.29
N MET A 46 -5.85 -30.28 -1.97
CA MET A 46 -5.91 -31.33 -3.00
C MET A 46 -7.10 -31.15 -3.96
N ASP A 47 -8.23 -30.62 -3.45
CA ASP A 47 -9.44 -30.39 -4.22
C ASP A 47 -9.44 -29.03 -4.94
N THR A 48 -8.56 -28.11 -4.52
CA THR A 48 -8.41 -26.76 -5.09
C THR A 48 -6.92 -26.43 -5.23
N PRO A 49 -6.21 -27.07 -6.19
CA PRO A 49 -4.77 -26.93 -6.33
C PRO A 49 -4.34 -25.54 -6.84
N GLU A 50 -5.27 -24.76 -7.39
CA GLU A 50 -5.06 -23.41 -7.88
C GLU A 50 -5.17 -22.35 -6.77
N GLY A 51 -5.81 -22.70 -5.64
CA GLY A 51 -6.16 -21.75 -4.57
C GLY A 51 -7.29 -20.78 -4.95
N ASP A 52 -7.59 -19.85 -4.05
CA ASP A 52 -8.54 -18.75 -4.20
C ASP A 52 -7.81 -17.43 -3.92
N ASP A 53 -7.60 -16.64 -4.96
CA ASP A 53 -6.90 -15.35 -4.95
C ASP A 53 -7.83 -14.14 -4.76
N SER A 54 -9.14 -14.38 -4.54
CA SER A 54 -10.14 -13.33 -4.47
C SER A 54 -9.87 -12.32 -3.35
N GLU A 55 -9.34 -12.76 -2.20
CA GLU A 55 -8.97 -11.87 -1.10
C GLU A 55 -7.88 -10.89 -1.53
N ILE A 56 -6.82 -11.38 -2.20
CA ILE A 56 -5.72 -10.53 -2.69
C ILE A 56 -6.24 -9.53 -3.73
N CYS A 57 -7.07 -9.99 -4.68
CA CYS A 57 -7.67 -9.13 -5.71
C CYS A 57 -8.55 -8.03 -5.10
N ASN A 58 -9.35 -8.38 -4.07
CA ASN A 58 -10.21 -7.44 -3.37
C ASN A 58 -9.38 -6.39 -2.62
N GLU A 59 -8.29 -6.79 -1.97
CA GLU A 59 -7.42 -5.87 -1.26
C GLU A 59 -6.66 -4.93 -2.21
N ILE A 60 -6.19 -5.41 -3.37
CA ILE A 60 -5.62 -4.55 -4.42
C ILE A 60 -6.65 -3.52 -4.87
N THR A 61 -7.90 -3.93 -5.08
CA THR A 61 -8.98 -3.01 -5.49
C THR A 61 -9.20 -1.91 -4.45
N LYS A 62 -9.24 -2.26 -3.16
CA LYS A 62 -9.36 -1.26 -2.08
C LYS A 62 -8.18 -0.30 -2.02
N ILE A 63 -6.96 -0.80 -2.23
CA ILE A 63 -5.77 0.06 -2.25
C ILE A 63 -5.80 1.01 -3.44
N SER A 64 -6.22 0.55 -4.62
CA SER A 64 -6.45 1.42 -5.78
C SER A 64 -7.44 2.54 -5.48
N GLU A 65 -8.53 2.26 -4.75
CA GLU A 65 -9.49 3.29 -4.36
C GLU A 65 -8.86 4.39 -3.48
N PHE A 66 -7.93 4.04 -2.58
CA PHE A 66 -7.18 5.04 -1.81
C PHE A 66 -6.24 5.86 -2.72
N ILE A 67 -5.50 5.20 -3.61
CA ILE A 67 -4.60 5.86 -4.55
C ILE A 67 -5.37 6.83 -5.46
N ASP A 68 -6.52 6.43 -5.99
CA ASP A 68 -7.39 7.28 -6.82
C ASP A 68 -7.84 8.55 -6.08
N VAL A 69 -8.11 8.44 -4.77
CA VAL A 69 -8.46 9.59 -3.93
C VAL A 69 -7.25 10.52 -3.78
N VAL A 70 -6.05 9.96 -3.53
CA VAL A 70 -4.81 10.75 -3.44
C VAL A 70 -4.52 11.46 -4.76
N ASP A 71 -4.53 10.76 -5.89
CA ASP A 71 -4.28 11.30 -7.23
C ASP A 71 -5.20 12.48 -7.56
N LYS A 72 -6.50 12.35 -7.24
CA LYS A 72 -7.47 13.43 -7.45
C LYS A 72 -7.13 14.70 -6.66
N HIS A 73 -6.71 14.54 -5.41
CA HIS A 73 -6.36 15.65 -4.55
C HIS A 73 -4.98 16.24 -4.88
N GLU A 74 -4.03 15.40 -5.27
CA GLU A 74 -2.70 15.77 -5.73
C GLU A 74 -2.77 16.70 -6.95
N VAL A 75 -3.59 16.35 -7.97
CA VAL A 75 -3.83 17.22 -9.13
C VAL A 75 -4.37 18.59 -8.71
N THR A 76 -5.19 18.64 -7.67
CA THR A 76 -5.71 19.92 -7.15
C THR A 76 -4.62 20.72 -6.43
N ILE A 77 -3.76 20.07 -5.63
CA ILE A 77 -2.60 20.70 -4.98
C ILE A 77 -1.66 21.27 -6.04
N LEU A 78 -1.27 20.47 -7.03
CA LEU A 78 -0.38 20.88 -8.12
C LEU A 78 -0.91 22.11 -8.86
N ASN A 79 -2.21 22.13 -9.18
CA ASN A 79 -2.83 23.24 -9.90
C ASN A 79 -2.98 24.53 -9.07
N THR A 80 -2.96 24.44 -7.73
CA THR A 80 -3.26 25.57 -6.84
C THR A 80 -2.04 26.12 -6.12
N ALA A 81 -1.09 25.27 -5.76
CA ALA A 81 0.13 25.61 -5.03
C ALA A 81 1.42 25.24 -5.77
N GLY A 82 1.34 24.46 -6.85
CA GLY A 82 2.51 24.02 -7.61
C GLY A 82 3.26 22.86 -6.93
N VAL A 83 4.56 22.75 -7.21
CA VAL A 83 5.45 21.70 -6.67
C VAL A 83 5.97 22.02 -5.26
N GLY A 84 5.06 22.43 -4.38
CA GLY A 84 5.34 22.84 -3.01
C GLY A 84 5.47 21.67 -2.03
N GLN A 85 5.54 22.01 -0.74
CA GLN A 85 5.62 21.04 0.35
C GLN A 85 4.40 20.11 0.37
N GLU A 86 3.21 20.65 0.13
CA GLU A 86 1.96 19.87 0.15
C GLU A 86 1.94 18.78 -0.92
N LEU A 87 2.56 19.04 -2.08
CA LEU A 87 2.68 18.03 -3.14
C LEU A 87 3.68 16.95 -2.77
N ALA A 88 4.80 17.32 -2.15
CA ALA A 88 5.80 16.36 -1.69
C ALA A 88 5.21 15.41 -0.62
N GLU A 89 4.47 15.96 0.35
CA GLU A 89 3.78 15.14 1.37
C GLU A 89 2.70 14.24 0.74
N ALA A 90 1.95 14.73 -0.25
CA ALA A 90 0.98 13.91 -0.98
C ALA A 90 1.64 12.71 -1.68
N HIS A 91 2.80 12.91 -2.32
CA HIS A 91 3.57 11.82 -2.95
C HIS A 91 4.05 10.80 -1.91
N GLU A 92 4.52 11.23 -0.74
CA GLU A 92 4.98 10.29 0.30
C GLU A 92 3.85 9.33 0.73
N TYR A 93 2.63 9.83 0.89
CA TYR A 93 1.47 8.99 1.19
C TYR A 93 1.13 8.05 0.03
N ARG A 94 1.16 8.55 -1.20
CA ARG A 94 0.90 7.79 -2.42
C ARG A 94 1.90 6.64 -2.60
N ASP A 95 3.19 6.94 -2.49
CA ASP A 95 4.29 5.99 -2.68
C ASP A 95 4.17 4.80 -1.72
N CYS A 96 3.75 5.06 -0.48
CA CYS A 96 3.51 4.01 0.50
C CYS A 96 2.36 3.07 0.08
N MET A 97 1.25 3.62 -0.43
CA MET A 97 0.11 2.82 -0.91
C MET A 97 0.48 1.99 -2.14
N GLU A 98 1.16 2.61 -3.10
CA GLU A 98 1.64 1.94 -4.32
C GLU A 98 2.65 0.83 -4.01
N GLU A 99 3.52 1.03 -3.02
CA GLU A 99 4.47 0.00 -2.62
C GLU A 99 3.74 -1.25 -2.09
N VAL A 100 2.72 -1.09 -1.26
CA VAL A 100 1.91 -2.21 -0.77
C VAL A 100 1.14 -2.87 -1.91
N GLN A 101 0.50 -2.08 -2.78
CA GLN A 101 -0.20 -2.60 -3.95
C GLN A 101 0.73 -3.47 -4.81
N LYS A 102 1.92 -2.96 -5.12
CA LYS A 102 2.93 -3.66 -5.91
C LYS A 102 3.37 -4.98 -5.28
N TRP A 103 3.45 -5.05 -3.95
CA TRP A 103 3.75 -6.32 -3.27
C TRP A 103 2.62 -7.34 -3.44
N LEU A 104 1.36 -6.92 -3.40
CA LEU A 104 0.23 -7.81 -3.63
C LEU A 104 0.16 -8.26 -5.09
N GLU A 105 0.45 -7.37 -6.03
CA GLU A 105 0.57 -7.70 -7.46
C GLU A 105 1.70 -8.70 -7.72
N ASP A 106 2.83 -8.59 -7.04
CA ASP A 106 3.94 -9.56 -7.12
C ASP A 106 3.51 -10.95 -6.63
N ILE A 107 2.68 -11.03 -5.59
CA ILE A 107 2.07 -12.29 -5.14
C ILE A 107 1.15 -12.85 -6.24
N LEU A 108 0.25 -12.02 -6.81
CA LEU A 108 -0.62 -12.45 -7.91
C LEU A 108 0.15 -12.93 -9.13
N CYS A 109 1.23 -12.25 -9.51
CA CYS A 109 2.11 -12.70 -10.58
C CYS A 109 2.70 -14.08 -10.27
N GLY A 110 3.16 -14.30 -9.04
CA GLY A 110 3.63 -15.63 -8.60
C GLY A 110 2.54 -16.69 -8.65
N ILE A 111 1.29 -16.36 -8.28
CA ILE A 111 0.13 -17.26 -8.40
C ILE A 111 -0.09 -17.66 -9.86
N MET A 112 -0.05 -16.68 -10.79
CA MET A 112 -0.22 -16.92 -12.23
C MET A 112 0.91 -17.76 -12.83
N GLU A 113 2.13 -17.65 -12.31
CA GLU A 113 3.29 -18.46 -12.74
C GLU A 113 3.18 -19.92 -12.25
N GLY A 114 2.51 -20.14 -11.13
CA GLY A 114 2.25 -21.45 -10.54
C GLY A 114 2.58 -21.52 -9.06
N ILE A 115 1.80 -22.31 -8.30
CA ILE A 115 1.93 -22.41 -6.84
C ILE A 115 3.33 -22.87 -6.40
N ASP A 116 3.94 -23.80 -7.13
CA ASP A 116 5.30 -24.28 -6.86
C ASP A 116 6.34 -23.18 -7.03
N VAL A 117 6.19 -22.36 -8.07
CA VAL A 117 7.03 -21.18 -8.34
C VAL A 117 6.84 -20.13 -7.25
N LEU A 118 5.59 -19.85 -6.86
CA LEU A 118 5.26 -18.91 -5.79
C LEU A 118 5.88 -19.36 -4.45
N VAL A 119 5.72 -20.62 -4.07
CA VAL A 119 6.28 -21.19 -2.83
C VAL A 119 7.80 -21.15 -2.87
N GLN A 120 8.43 -21.49 -4.00
CA GLN A 120 9.88 -21.39 -4.15
C GLN A 120 10.36 -19.94 -4.00
N THR A 121 9.64 -18.99 -4.60
CA THR A 121 9.94 -17.56 -4.55
C THR A 121 9.82 -17.05 -3.12
N HIS A 122 8.72 -17.35 -2.42
CA HIS A 122 8.52 -17.03 -1.02
C HIS A 122 9.63 -17.61 -0.12
N ASN A 123 9.94 -18.90 -0.26
CA ASN A 123 10.95 -19.59 0.56
C ASN A 123 12.37 -19.07 0.30
N SER A 124 12.63 -18.61 -0.92
CA SER A 124 13.89 -17.95 -1.30
C SER A 124 13.94 -16.49 -0.87
N ARG A 125 12.91 -16.00 -0.16
CA ARG A 125 12.72 -14.60 0.23
C ARG A 125 12.70 -13.66 -0.97
N ARG A 126 12.12 -14.08 -2.09
CA ARG A 126 12.17 -13.37 -3.37
C ARG A 126 10.96 -12.51 -3.69
N LEU A 127 9.91 -12.56 -2.87
CA LEU A 127 8.78 -11.65 -3.01
C LEU A 127 9.16 -10.23 -2.57
N LEU A 128 8.60 -9.22 -3.23
CA LEU A 128 8.99 -7.82 -3.03
C LEU A 128 8.88 -7.39 -1.56
N TYR A 129 7.80 -7.76 -0.87
CA TYR A 129 7.61 -7.43 0.55
C TYR A 129 8.67 -8.04 1.48
N GLN A 130 9.41 -9.07 1.03
CA GLN A 130 10.43 -9.74 1.82
C GLN A 130 11.82 -9.09 1.68
N HIS A 131 12.04 -8.37 0.59
CA HIS A 131 13.31 -7.75 0.20
C HIS A 131 13.47 -6.30 0.61
N VAL A 132 12.45 -5.71 1.22
CA VAL A 132 12.53 -4.33 1.69
C VAL A 132 13.48 -4.27 2.87
N VAL A 133 14.76 -4.10 2.55
CA VAL A 133 15.81 -3.65 3.47
C VAL A 133 15.53 -2.17 3.66
N HIS A 134 14.84 -1.82 4.75
CA HIS A 134 14.87 -0.44 5.20
C HIS A 134 16.34 -0.09 5.49
N SER A 135 16.93 0.67 4.58
CA SER A 135 18.04 1.55 4.87
C SER A 135 17.60 2.49 6.00
N GLN A 136 18.06 2.17 7.21
CA GLN A 136 18.24 3.03 8.39
C GLN A 136 16.99 3.69 9.01
N GLU A 137 16.82 3.47 10.33
CA GLU A 137 15.91 4.18 11.28
C GLU A 137 14.45 3.69 11.21
N ASP A 138 14.03 2.70 12.00
CA ASP A 138 13.57 2.90 13.39
C ASP A 138 13.15 4.37 13.69
N GLU A 139 11.83 4.59 13.80
CA GLU A 139 11.14 5.68 14.53
C GLU A 139 10.68 7.00 13.84
N ILE A 140 10.93 7.26 12.56
CA ILE A 140 10.47 8.54 11.97
C ILE A 140 9.92 8.25 10.57
N TYR A 141 8.64 7.93 10.38
CA TYR A 141 7.73 8.86 9.70
C TYR A 141 6.24 8.45 9.82
N PHE A 142 5.91 7.43 10.61
CA PHE A 142 4.54 6.91 10.73
C PHE A 142 3.73 7.45 11.93
N GLY A 143 4.22 8.49 12.62
CA GLY A 143 3.62 8.93 13.89
C GLY A 143 3.88 10.36 14.36
N GLN A 144 4.27 11.31 13.50
CA GLN A 144 4.43 12.71 13.94
C GLN A 144 3.72 13.71 13.03
N ILE A 145 2.38 13.69 13.02
CA ILE A 145 1.59 14.90 12.78
C ILE A 145 0.43 14.94 13.77
N ALA A 146 0.75 15.23 15.04
CA ALA A 146 -0.21 15.72 16.02
C ALA A 146 0.54 16.37 17.19
N THR A 147 0.79 17.68 17.07
CA THR A 147 0.90 18.59 18.22
C THR A 147 -0.26 19.56 18.18
#